data_AF-A0A1E1XUA2-F1
#
_entry.id   AF-A0A1E1XUA2-F1
#
_cell.length_a   1.000
_cell.length_b   1.000
_cell.length_c   1.000
_cell.angle_alpha   90.00
_cell.angle_beta   90.00
_cell.angle_gamma   90.00
#
_symmetry.space_group_name_H-M   'P 1'
#
loop_
_entity.id
_entity.type
_entity.pdbx_description
1 polymer ?
#
loop_
_entity_poly.entity_id
_entity_poly.type
_entity_poly.pdbx_seq_one_letter_code
_entity_poly.pdbx_strand_id
1 'polypeptide(L)'
;MNNLNKCAGLCRLLLNNSFSRSSLSKAVSLSRTSPVACYSPLHTSCVQHGLMEFFEPKDKWGADEVRSGKPWSRDELRIKSNSDLHKLWYVLLKEKNMLLTMEAAAKREAELFPNPERIDKVKESMENLEAVVRERNEAYFLLETGETGEQPSVLKENLYGFVLNFALKERLMPRKSNPKGYFRLWRDKDLDEFTRLYGEKMQKRKEFNRTMAYRRVIQILKRFPNTDRALLREKFPDVDIDKVEKTIKERVYVAYEQQAT
;
A
#
# COMPACT_ATOMS: atom_id res chain seq x y z
N MET A 1 36.81 49.17 37.15
CA MET A 1 35.47 49.80 37.20
C MET A 1 34.57 49.01 36.25
N ASN A 2 34.26 47.76 36.53
CA ASN A 2 33.36 47.19 37.54
C ASN A 2 31.87 47.36 37.17
N ASN A 3 31.27 46.18 36.97
CA ASN A 3 29.90 45.79 37.29
C ASN A 3 28.80 46.19 36.29
N LEU A 4 28.17 45.21 35.63
CA LEU A 4 27.21 44.22 36.15
C LEU A 4 25.84 44.84 36.46
N ASN A 5 24.84 44.25 35.79
CA ASN A 5 23.47 44.03 36.24
C ASN A 5 22.53 45.23 36.34
N LYS A 6 21.44 45.15 35.56
CA LYS A 6 20.08 45.34 36.07
C LYS A 6 19.07 44.55 35.21
N CYS A 7 19.07 43.24 35.46
CA CYS A 7 17.83 42.45 35.46
C CYS A 7 17.16 42.68 36.83
N ALA A 8 15.87 43.05 36.86
CA ALA A 8 14.89 42.72 37.91
C ALA A 8 13.63 43.59 37.74
N GLY A 9 12.45 42.96 37.78
CA GLY A 9 11.15 43.65 37.75
C GLY A 9 10.02 42.79 37.18
N LEU A 10 9.89 41.54 37.61
CA LEU A 10 8.87 41.10 38.59
C LEU A 10 7.66 40.41 37.93
N CYS A 11 7.81 39.10 37.70
CA CYS A 11 6.72 38.15 37.88
C CYS A 11 6.40 38.04 39.39
N ARG A 12 5.12 38.22 39.77
CA ARG A 12 4.40 37.60 40.91
C ARG A 12 2.96 38.11 40.85
N LEU A 13 2.01 37.27 40.40
CA LEU A 13 1.14 36.44 41.24
C LEU A 13 0.34 37.25 42.25
N LEU A 14 -0.97 37.39 42.02
CA LEU A 14 -2.09 37.21 42.98
C LEU A 14 -3.35 36.93 42.13
N LEU A 15 -3.83 35.68 42.07
CA LEU A 15 -4.93 35.19 42.91
C LEU A 15 -6.09 36.20 42.99
N ASN A 16 -7.11 36.03 42.14
CA ASN A 16 -8.47 36.42 42.49
C ASN A 16 -9.41 35.22 42.30
N ASN A 17 -9.49 34.51 43.41
CA ASN A 17 -10.55 33.61 43.80
C ASN A 17 -11.85 34.40 43.89
N SER A 18 -12.84 34.14 43.03
CA SER A 18 -14.22 34.57 43.27
C SER A 18 -15.06 33.35 43.60
N PHE A 19 -15.27 33.21 44.90
CA PHE A 19 -16.17 32.26 45.51
C PHE A 19 -17.64 32.62 45.23
N SER A 20 -18.44 31.55 45.16
CA SER A 20 -19.87 31.48 45.52
C SER A 20 -20.92 31.86 44.46
N ARG A 21 -21.59 30.82 43.93
CA ARG A 21 -22.91 30.41 44.45
C ARG A 21 -23.25 28.99 43.99
N SER A 22 -23.27 28.08 44.95
CA SER A 22 -23.80 26.73 44.85
C SER A 22 -25.33 26.79 44.82
N SER A 23 -25.95 26.30 43.75
CA SER A 23 -27.33 25.80 43.79
C SER A 23 -27.29 24.28 43.91
N LEU A 24 -27.55 23.82 45.13
CA LEU A 24 -27.82 22.41 45.44
C LEU A 24 -29.09 21.99 44.71
N SER A 25 -28.96 21.35 43.55
CA SER A 25 -30.03 20.51 43.01
C SER A 25 -29.90 19.14 43.68
N LYS A 26 -30.86 18.84 44.56
CA LYS A 26 -31.01 17.53 45.19
C LYS A 26 -31.13 16.46 44.10
N ALA A 27 -30.14 15.59 43.99
CA ALA A 27 -30.28 14.35 43.25
C ALA A 27 -31.31 13.48 43.98
N VAL A 28 -32.51 13.37 43.40
CA VAL A 28 -33.50 12.40 43.84
C VAL A 28 -33.00 11.04 43.39
N SER A 29 -32.54 10.24 44.34
CA SER A 29 -32.31 8.81 44.14
C SER A 29 -33.65 8.11 43.95
N LEU A 30 -34.08 7.97 42.70
CA LEU A 30 -35.10 7.00 42.34
C LEU A 30 -34.47 5.61 42.36
N SER A 31 -34.61 4.93 43.50
CA SER A 31 -34.60 3.48 43.56
C SER A 31 -35.76 2.95 42.71
N ARG A 32 -35.44 2.52 41.47
CA ARG A 32 -36.37 1.72 40.67
C ARG A 32 -36.02 0.25 40.76
N THR A 33 -37.06 -0.49 41.10
CA THR A 33 -37.15 -1.89 41.42
C THR A 33 -37.01 -2.80 40.20
N SER A 34 -36.49 -3.99 40.47
CA SER A 34 -36.49 -5.23 39.67
C SER A 34 -35.61 -5.28 38.41
N PRO A 35 -34.70 -6.26 38.31
CA PRO A 35 -34.23 -6.73 37.01
C PRO A 35 -35.37 -7.57 36.43
N VAL A 36 -36.22 -6.97 35.61
CA VAL A 36 -36.99 -7.79 34.65
C VAL A 36 -35.94 -8.33 33.69
N ALA A 37 -35.59 -9.60 33.90
CA ALA A 37 -34.83 -10.37 32.93
C ALA A 37 -35.67 -10.41 31.64
N CYS A 38 -35.37 -9.50 30.73
CA CYS A 38 -35.75 -9.62 29.33
C CYS A 38 -34.98 -10.81 28.77
N TYR A 39 -35.46 -12.02 29.00
CA TYR A 39 -35.07 -13.17 28.22
C TYR A 39 -35.61 -12.94 26.81
N SER A 40 -34.76 -12.39 25.94
CA SER A 40 -35.00 -12.41 24.50
C SER A 40 -35.24 -13.86 24.07
N PRO A 41 -36.41 -14.20 23.53
CA PRO A 41 -36.69 -15.55 23.10
C PRO A 41 -35.92 -15.82 21.80
N LEU A 42 -35.05 -16.82 21.82
CA LEU A 42 -34.47 -17.49 20.66
C LEU A 42 -33.65 -16.59 19.71
N HIS A 43 -32.42 -16.27 20.10
CA HIS A 43 -31.35 -16.05 19.12
C HIS A 43 -30.67 -17.40 18.87
N THR A 44 -30.74 -17.95 17.65
CA THR A 44 -29.73 -18.93 17.20
C THR A 44 -28.45 -18.16 16.95
N SER A 45 -27.82 -17.60 17.98
CA SER A 45 -26.57 -16.86 17.87
C SER A 45 -25.48 -17.89 17.71
N CYS A 46 -24.72 -17.75 16.63
CA CYS A 46 -23.40 -18.37 16.54
C CYS A 46 -22.65 -18.15 17.86
N VAL A 47 -21.99 -19.20 18.35
CA VAL A 47 -21.18 -19.15 19.57
C VAL A 47 -20.18 -18.00 19.41
N GLN A 48 -20.36 -16.93 20.18
CA GLN A 48 -19.40 -15.83 20.24
C GLN A 48 -18.28 -16.27 21.17
N HIS A 49 -17.10 -16.55 20.63
CA HIS A 49 -15.96 -16.97 21.45
C HIS A 49 -15.20 -15.76 22.04
N GLY A 50 -15.68 -14.54 21.75
CA GLY A 50 -15.17 -13.30 22.30
C GLY A 50 -13.68 -13.12 21.97
N LEU A 51 -12.86 -12.90 23.01
CA LEU A 51 -11.41 -12.75 22.85
C LEU A 51 -10.70 -14.05 22.44
N MET A 52 -11.34 -15.21 22.59
CA MET A 52 -10.72 -16.47 22.21
C MET A 52 -10.60 -16.64 20.69
N GLU A 53 -11.30 -15.82 19.89
CA GLU A 53 -11.16 -15.83 18.41
C GLU A 53 -9.83 -15.26 17.92
N PHE A 54 -9.10 -14.53 18.78
CA PHE A 54 -7.76 -14.02 18.47
C PHE A 54 -6.65 -15.04 18.70
N PHE A 55 -6.98 -16.22 19.22
CA PHE A 55 -6.04 -17.29 19.49
C PHE A 55 -6.44 -18.52 18.71
N GLU A 56 -5.46 -19.34 18.37
CA GLU A 56 -5.77 -20.64 17.80
C GLU A 56 -6.60 -21.48 18.77
N PRO A 57 -7.41 -22.42 18.24
CA PRO A 57 -8.06 -23.42 19.07
C PRO A 57 -7.04 -24.08 19.99
N LYS A 58 -7.41 -24.28 21.26
CA LYS A 58 -6.52 -24.84 22.29
C LYS A 58 -5.90 -26.17 21.88
N ASP A 59 -6.61 -26.94 21.05
CA ASP A 59 -6.17 -28.24 20.52
C ASP A 59 -4.93 -28.14 19.62
N LYS A 60 -4.61 -26.95 19.10
CA LYS A 60 -3.48 -26.70 18.18
C LYS A 60 -2.30 -26.00 18.83
N TRP A 61 -2.38 -25.68 20.13
CA TRP A 61 -1.29 -25.00 20.82
C TRP A 61 -0.07 -25.90 20.94
N GLY A 62 1.11 -25.38 20.59
CA GLY A 62 2.37 -26.11 20.65
C GLY A 62 2.57 -27.13 19.51
N ALA A 63 1.75 -27.11 18.47
CA ALA A 63 1.99 -27.91 17.28
C ALA A 63 3.06 -27.26 16.40
N ASP A 64 4.13 -27.99 16.06
CA ASP A 64 5.22 -27.51 15.21
C ASP A 64 4.74 -27.20 13.78
N GLU A 65 3.79 -27.97 13.25
CA GLU A 65 3.23 -27.78 11.91
C GLU A 65 1.69 -27.77 11.92
N VAL A 66 1.10 -26.61 11.65
CA VAL A 66 -0.34 -26.49 11.41
C VAL A 66 -0.62 -26.59 9.91
N ARG A 67 -1.30 -27.67 9.49
CA ARG A 67 -1.72 -27.86 8.09
C ARG A 67 -2.68 -26.74 7.68
N SER A 68 -2.33 -26.00 6.63
CA SER A 68 -3.15 -24.96 6.01
C SER A 68 -3.54 -25.34 4.57
N GLY A 69 -4.73 -24.93 4.14
CA GLY A 69 -5.23 -25.15 2.79
C GLY A 69 -4.64 -24.19 1.75
N LYS A 70 -5.07 -24.34 0.50
CA LYS A 70 -4.77 -23.42 -0.61
C LYS A 70 -5.46 -22.05 -0.38
N PRO A 71 -4.85 -20.93 -0.83
CA PRO A 71 -5.54 -19.63 -0.88
C PRO A 71 -6.72 -19.64 -1.85
N TRP A 72 -7.68 -18.74 -1.62
CA TRP A 72 -8.84 -18.55 -2.51
C TRP A 72 -8.40 -17.97 -3.85
N SER A 73 -8.75 -18.66 -4.94
CA SER A 73 -8.48 -18.17 -6.30
C SER A 73 -9.56 -17.21 -6.79
N ARG A 74 -9.21 -16.26 -7.67
CA ARG A 74 -10.16 -15.30 -8.27
C ARG A 74 -11.33 -16.01 -8.95
N ASP A 75 -11.09 -17.12 -9.64
CA ASP A 75 -12.14 -17.86 -10.37
C ASP A 75 -13.15 -18.51 -9.43
N GLU A 76 -12.70 -19.03 -8.29
CA GLU A 76 -13.57 -19.61 -7.25
C GLU A 76 -14.45 -18.51 -6.62
N LEU A 77 -13.89 -17.31 -6.42
CA LEU A 77 -14.58 -16.16 -5.83
C LEU A 77 -15.60 -15.53 -6.79
N ARG A 78 -15.35 -15.56 -8.11
CA ARG A 78 -16.28 -15.05 -9.13
C ARG A 78 -17.62 -15.78 -9.15
N ILE A 79 -17.65 -17.06 -8.75
CA ILE A 79 -18.87 -17.88 -8.70
C ILE A 79 -19.72 -17.52 -7.48
N LYS A 80 -19.15 -16.90 -6.44
CA LYS A 80 -19.84 -16.61 -5.17
C LYS A 80 -20.67 -15.32 -5.22
N SER A 81 -21.75 -15.31 -4.45
CA SER A 81 -22.61 -14.14 -4.28
C SER A 81 -21.91 -13.01 -3.50
N ASN A 82 -22.30 -11.75 -3.70
CA ASN A 82 -21.73 -10.63 -2.94
C ASN A 82 -21.95 -10.76 -1.43
N SER A 83 -23.10 -11.31 -1.00
CA SER A 83 -23.37 -11.59 0.41
C SER A 83 -22.40 -12.62 1.01
N ASP A 84 -22.02 -13.64 0.24
CA ASP A 84 -21.07 -14.66 0.71
C ASP A 84 -19.64 -14.14 0.71
N LEU A 85 -19.25 -13.34 -0.29
CA LEU A 85 -17.95 -12.66 -0.29
C LEU A 85 -17.80 -11.72 0.91
N HIS A 86 -18.86 -10.98 1.27
CA HIS A 86 -18.85 -10.12 2.45
C HIS A 86 -18.66 -10.94 3.74
N LYS A 87 -19.36 -12.06 3.89
CA LYS A 87 -19.16 -12.97 5.03
C LYS A 87 -17.74 -13.56 5.05
N LEU A 88 -17.25 -13.99 3.89
CA LEU A 88 -15.91 -14.57 3.73
C LEU A 88 -14.81 -13.57 4.11
N TRP A 89 -14.97 -12.29 3.74
CA TRP A 89 -14.04 -11.24 4.14
C TRP A 89 -13.85 -11.20 5.66
N TYR A 90 -14.93 -11.28 6.45
CA TYR A 90 -14.83 -11.29 7.91
C TYR A 90 -14.23 -12.58 8.46
N VAL A 91 -14.48 -13.73 7.83
CA VAL A 91 -13.81 -14.99 8.22
C VAL A 91 -12.30 -14.86 8.03
N LEU A 92 -11.86 -14.36 6.86
CA LEU A 92 -10.45 -14.13 6.56
C LEU A 92 -9.83 -13.05 7.46
N LEU A 93 -10.58 -12.01 7.79
CA LEU A 93 -10.12 -10.93 8.66
C LEU A 93 -9.86 -11.43 10.09
N LYS A 94 -10.74 -12.28 10.63
CA LYS A 94 -10.55 -12.88 11.95
C LYS A 94 -9.33 -13.79 11.98
N GLU A 95 -9.19 -14.63 10.96
CA GLU A 95 -8.02 -15.47 10.75
C GLU A 95 -6.73 -14.65 10.66
N LYS A 96 -6.71 -13.59 9.86
CA LYS A 96 -5.56 -12.67 9.76
C LYS A 96 -5.20 -12.06 11.12
N ASN A 97 -6.20 -11.59 11.86
CA ASN A 97 -5.96 -10.99 13.18
C ASN A 97 -5.40 -12.00 14.18
N MET A 98 -5.91 -13.24 14.18
CA MET A 98 -5.39 -14.34 14.98
C MET A 98 -3.94 -14.69 14.62
N LEU A 99 -3.58 -14.67 13.34
CA LEU A 99 -2.20 -14.96 12.94
C LEU A 99 -1.25 -13.82 13.32
N LEU A 100 -1.68 -12.56 13.21
CA LEU A 100 -0.88 -11.40 13.61
C LEU A 100 -0.63 -11.34 15.13
N THR A 101 -1.62 -11.72 15.95
CA THR A 101 -1.42 -11.83 17.41
C THR A 101 -0.42 -12.92 17.75
N MET A 102 -0.50 -14.08 17.09
CA MET A 102 0.47 -15.16 17.27
C MET A 102 1.87 -14.77 16.77
N GLU A 103 1.99 -14.11 15.62
CA GLU A 103 3.28 -13.64 15.09
C GLU A 103 3.93 -12.65 16.06
N ALA A 104 3.15 -11.72 16.61
CA ALA A 104 3.63 -10.77 17.61
C ALA A 104 4.04 -11.45 18.93
N ALA A 105 3.33 -12.51 19.33
CA ALA A 105 3.70 -13.32 20.49
C ALA A 105 5.00 -14.10 20.28
N ALA A 106 5.13 -14.80 19.15
CA ALA A 106 6.35 -15.53 18.79
C ALA A 106 7.58 -14.60 18.71
N LYS A 107 7.42 -13.40 18.12
CA LYS A 107 8.48 -12.37 18.11
C LYS A 107 8.88 -11.90 19.51
N ARG A 108 7.94 -11.82 20.45
CA ARG A 108 8.22 -11.40 21.83
C ARG A 108 9.00 -12.48 22.59
N GLU A 109 8.60 -13.73 22.43
CA GLU A 109 9.26 -14.88 23.06
C GLU A 109 10.52 -15.33 22.31
N ALA A 110 10.85 -14.66 21.19
CA ALA A 110 11.96 -15.02 20.28
C ALA A 110 11.86 -16.47 19.75
N GLU A 111 10.64 -16.95 19.56
CA GLU A 111 10.32 -18.27 19.00
C GLU A 111 10.08 -18.20 17.48
N LEU A 112 10.31 -19.33 16.82
CA LEU A 112 9.98 -19.46 15.39
C LEU A 112 8.46 -19.58 15.22
N PHE A 113 7.93 -18.86 14.25
CA PHE A 113 6.50 -18.91 13.95
C PHE A 113 6.16 -20.25 13.26
N PRO A 114 5.19 -21.04 13.78
CA PRO A 114 4.94 -22.40 13.28
C PRO A 114 4.56 -22.53 11.79
N ASN A 115 3.87 -21.53 11.20
CA ASN A 115 3.52 -21.56 9.77
C ASN A 115 3.37 -20.15 9.16
N PRO A 116 4.46 -19.48 8.77
CA PRO A 116 4.40 -18.11 8.22
C PRO A 116 3.66 -18.04 6.88
N GLU A 117 3.68 -19.11 6.09
CA GLU A 117 2.99 -19.16 4.79
C GLU A 117 1.48 -18.94 4.93
N ARG A 118 0.89 -19.31 6.08
CA ARG A 118 -0.54 -19.13 6.31
C ARG A 118 -0.94 -17.65 6.27
N ILE A 119 -0.06 -16.75 6.72
CA ILE A 119 -0.28 -15.30 6.66
C ILE A 119 -0.33 -14.85 5.20
N ASP A 120 0.62 -15.32 4.38
CA ASP A 120 0.70 -14.97 2.97
C ASP A 120 -0.51 -15.51 2.19
N LYS A 121 -0.94 -16.75 2.47
CA LYS A 121 -2.14 -17.36 1.84
C LYS A 121 -3.42 -16.59 2.18
N VAL A 122 -3.57 -16.14 3.43
CA VAL A 122 -4.72 -15.32 3.84
C VAL A 122 -4.66 -13.95 3.17
N LYS A 123 -3.49 -13.32 3.13
CA LYS A 123 -3.29 -12.03 2.46
C LYS A 123 -3.62 -12.11 0.97
N GLU A 124 -3.11 -13.11 0.26
CA GLU A 124 -3.41 -13.36 -1.14
C GLU A 124 -4.92 -13.57 -1.36
N SER A 125 -5.58 -14.34 -0.49
CA SER A 125 -7.03 -14.55 -0.55
C SER A 125 -7.82 -13.24 -0.38
N MET A 126 -7.38 -12.35 0.52
CA MET A 126 -8.01 -11.05 0.73
C MET A 126 -7.80 -10.12 -0.48
N GLU A 127 -6.60 -10.06 -1.05
CA GLU A 127 -6.30 -9.28 -2.25
C GLU A 127 -7.12 -9.77 -3.46
N ASN A 128 -7.24 -11.09 -3.63
CA ASN A 128 -8.06 -11.70 -4.67
C ASN A 128 -9.56 -11.36 -4.50
N LEU A 129 -10.07 -11.38 -3.26
CA LEU A 129 -11.45 -11.02 -2.96
C LEU A 129 -11.73 -9.55 -3.27
N GLU A 130 -10.85 -8.65 -2.83
CA GLU A 130 -10.95 -7.22 -3.13
C GLU A 130 -10.91 -6.97 -4.65
N ALA A 131 -10.03 -7.64 -5.38
CA ALA A 131 -9.93 -7.52 -6.83
C ALA A 131 -11.22 -7.95 -7.54
N VAL A 132 -11.85 -9.06 -7.11
CA VAL A 132 -13.12 -9.53 -7.70
C VAL A 132 -14.26 -8.55 -7.41
N VAL A 133 -14.33 -7.99 -6.20
CA VAL A 133 -15.34 -6.98 -5.86
C VAL A 133 -15.12 -5.69 -6.67
N ARG A 134 -13.86 -5.27 -6.84
CA ARG A 134 -13.50 -4.11 -7.66
C ARG A 134 -13.86 -4.31 -9.13
N GLU A 135 -13.55 -5.47 -9.69
CA GLU A 135 -13.92 -5.88 -11.06
C GLU A 135 -15.44 -5.80 -11.29
N ARG A 136 -16.24 -6.29 -10.32
CA ARG A 136 -17.71 -6.21 -10.39
C ARG A 136 -18.22 -4.77 -10.34
N ASN A 137 -17.66 -3.95 -9.45
CA ASN A 137 -18.05 -2.55 -9.31
C ASN A 137 -17.68 -1.75 -10.56
N GLU A 138 -16.47 -1.93 -11.07
CA GLU A 138 -16.02 -1.29 -12.31
C GLU A 138 -16.93 -1.65 -13.49
N ALA A 139 -17.27 -2.94 -13.67
CA ALA A 139 -18.20 -3.35 -14.72
C ALA A 139 -19.59 -2.71 -14.58
N TYR A 140 -20.09 -2.58 -13.35
CA TYR A 140 -21.37 -1.91 -13.08
C TYR A 140 -21.31 -0.42 -13.44
N PHE A 141 -20.32 0.32 -12.94
CA PHE A 141 -20.21 1.75 -13.21
C PHE A 141 -19.93 2.07 -14.68
N LEU A 142 -19.14 1.24 -15.37
CA LEU A 142 -18.92 1.40 -16.80
C LEU A 142 -20.20 1.25 -17.62
N LEU A 143 -21.15 0.42 -17.17
CA LEU A 143 -22.45 0.26 -17.84
C LEU A 143 -23.42 1.40 -17.50
N GLU A 144 -23.45 1.86 -16.25
CA GLU A 144 -24.41 2.88 -15.78
C GLU A 144 -23.98 4.31 -16.13
N THR A 145 -22.71 4.66 -15.89
CA THR A 145 -22.18 6.02 -16.05
C THR A 145 -21.12 6.13 -17.16
N GLY A 146 -20.49 5.02 -17.56
CA GLY A 146 -19.35 5.01 -18.46
C GLY A 146 -18.02 5.31 -17.78
N GLU A 147 -17.99 5.39 -16.45
CA GLU A 147 -16.78 5.62 -15.65
C GLU A 147 -16.47 4.40 -14.79
N THR A 148 -15.23 4.24 -14.33
CA THR A 148 -14.77 3.09 -13.52
C THR A 148 -15.39 3.06 -12.10
N GLY A 149 -15.86 4.20 -11.59
CA GLY A 149 -16.35 4.35 -10.21
C GLY A 149 -15.25 4.41 -9.12
N GLU A 150 -13.98 4.36 -9.52
CA GLU A 150 -12.85 4.68 -8.65
C GLU A 150 -12.77 6.19 -8.36
N GLN A 151 -11.95 6.57 -7.38
CA GLN A 151 -11.74 7.96 -7.03
C GLN A 151 -11.24 8.75 -8.28
N PRO A 152 -11.96 9.77 -8.74
CA PRO A 152 -11.58 10.48 -9.95
C PRO A 152 -10.23 11.17 -9.76
N SER A 153 -9.40 11.14 -10.79
CA SER A 153 -8.07 11.75 -10.78
C SER A 153 -7.88 12.69 -11.96
N VAL A 154 -7.05 13.72 -11.77
CA VAL A 154 -6.76 14.72 -12.80
C VAL A 154 -5.26 14.89 -12.93
N LEU A 155 -4.79 14.94 -14.17
CA LEU A 155 -3.40 15.30 -14.49
C LEU A 155 -3.15 16.74 -14.08
N LYS A 156 -2.24 16.94 -13.15
CA LYS A 156 -1.86 18.27 -12.67
C LYS A 156 -0.36 18.32 -12.42
N GLU A 157 0.21 19.49 -12.62
CA GLU A 157 1.60 19.76 -12.27
C GLU A 157 1.80 19.84 -10.75
N ASN A 158 2.90 19.25 -10.29
CA ASN A 158 3.43 19.41 -8.94
C ASN A 158 4.14 20.76 -8.79
N LEU A 159 4.54 21.08 -7.55
CA LEU A 159 5.45 22.19 -7.25
C LEU A 159 6.78 22.12 -8.02
N TYR A 160 7.21 20.91 -8.36
CA TYR A 160 8.46 20.65 -9.09
C TYR A 160 8.28 20.60 -10.61
N GLY A 161 7.11 21.00 -11.15
CA GLY A 161 6.84 21.01 -12.60
C GLY A 161 6.53 19.64 -13.21
N PHE A 162 6.51 18.57 -12.41
CA PHE A 162 6.14 17.23 -12.90
C PHE A 162 4.63 17.08 -13.02
N VAL A 163 4.16 16.59 -14.17
CA VAL A 163 2.74 16.26 -14.39
C VAL A 163 2.46 14.89 -13.77
N LEU A 164 1.66 14.85 -12.71
CA LEU A 164 1.24 13.64 -12.03
C LEU A 164 -0.28 13.50 -12.02
N ASN A 165 -0.77 12.27 -11.83
CA ASN A 165 -2.18 11.99 -11.55
C ASN A 165 -2.49 12.35 -10.09
N PHE A 166 -3.35 13.36 -9.88
CA PHE A 166 -3.82 13.75 -8.56
C PHE A 166 -5.24 13.26 -8.32
N ALA A 167 -5.42 12.43 -7.29
CA ALA A 167 -6.73 12.01 -6.82
C ALA A 167 -7.53 13.19 -6.26
N LEU A 168 -8.74 13.41 -6.78
CA LEU A 168 -9.65 14.47 -6.32
C LEU A 168 -10.25 14.08 -4.97
N LYS A 169 -10.27 15.03 -4.03
CA LYS A 169 -10.85 14.84 -2.70
C LYS A 169 -12.15 15.64 -2.58
N GLU A 170 -13.12 15.04 -1.92
CA GLU A 170 -14.36 15.72 -1.55
C GLU A 170 -14.08 16.92 -0.64
N ARG A 171 -14.80 18.01 -0.86
CA ARG A 171 -14.68 19.26 -0.10
C ARG A 171 -16.06 19.85 0.12
N LEU A 172 -16.27 20.42 1.31
CA LEU A 172 -17.52 21.10 1.68
C LEU A 172 -17.81 22.33 0.81
N MET A 173 -16.76 23.03 0.37
CA MET A 173 -16.87 24.26 -0.39
C MET A 173 -16.30 24.07 -1.80
N PRO A 174 -16.91 24.72 -2.82
CA PRO A 174 -16.31 24.81 -4.14
C PRO A 174 -14.85 25.27 -4.07
N ARG A 175 -14.03 24.81 -5.03
CA ARG A 175 -12.62 25.19 -5.09
C ARG A 175 -12.43 26.71 -5.08
N LYS A 176 -13.38 27.45 -5.67
CA LYS A 176 -13.30 28.90 -5.79
C LYS A 176 -13.56 29.70 -4.51
N SER A 177 -14.23 29.11 -3.54
CA SER A 177 -14.52 29.77 -2.26
C SER A 177 -13.59 29.31 -1.14
N ASN A 178 -12.72 28.34 -1.41
CA ASN A 178 -11.78 27.80 -0.42
C ASN A 178 -10.54 28.70 -0.28
N PRO A 179 -10.30 29.33 0.89
CA PRO A 179 -9.12 30.17 1.11
C PRO A 179 -7.80 29.40 0.95
N LYS A 180 -7.79 28.09 1.25
CA LYS A 180 -6.63 27.21 1.10
C LYS A 180 -6.59 26.49 -0.27
N GLY A 181 -7.56 26.76 -1.15
CA GLY A 181 -7.77 26.04 -2.41
C GLY A 181 -7.00 26.58 -3.61
N TYR A 182 -6.32 27.72 -3.45
CA TYR A 182 -5.69 28.49 -4.51
C TYR A 182 -4.18 28.61 -4.35
N PHE A 183 -3.47 27.50 -4.41
CA PHE A 183 -2.04 27.56 -4.72
C PHE A 183 -1.90 27.67 -6.23
N ARG A 184 -1.56 28.87 -6.72
CA ARG A 184 -1.04 29.04 -8.09
C ARG A 184 0.37 28.48 -8.12
N LEU A 185 0.63 27.61 -9.09
CA LEU A 185 1.99 27.22 -9.41
C LEU A 185 2.62 28.42 -10.11
N TRP A 186 3.64 29.00 -9.50
CA TRP A 186 4.45 30.04 -10.13
C TRP A 186 5.59 29.35 -10.88
N ARG A 187 5.75 29.65 -12.17
CA ARG A 187 6.84 29.12 -13.00
C ARG A 187 8.03 30.07 -12.88
N ASP A 188 8.97 29.69 -12.03
CA ASP A 188 10.26 30.37 -11.91
C ASP A 188 11.25 29.84 -12.94
N LYS A 189 12.20 30.70 -13.34
CA LYS A 189 13.30 30.32 -14.24
C LYS A 189 14.13 29.14 -13.68
N ASP A 190 14.31 29.12 -12.36
CA ASP A 190 15.02 28.06 -11.65
C ASP A 190 14.30 26.70 -11.80
N LEU A 191 12.97 26.71 -11.85
CA LEU A 191 12.16 25.51 -12.04
C LEU A 191 12.28 24.95 -13.46
N ASP A 192 12.31 25.83 -14.46
CA ASP A 192 12.52 25.44 -15.85
C ASP A 192 13.93 24.85 -16.04
N GLU A 193 14.96 25.44 -15.41
CA GLU A 193 16.31 24.90 -15.42
C GLU A 193 16.40 23.54 -14.72
N PHE A 194 15.78 23.41 -13.54
CA PHE A 194 15.69 22.14 -12.82
C PHE A 194 15.03 21.05 -13.67
N THR A 195 13.91 21.36 -14.31
CA THR A 195 13.16 20.41 -15.14
C THR A 195 13.99 19.98 -16.36
N ARG A 196 14.72 20.91 -16.98
CA ARG A 196 15.67 20.61 -18.07
C ARG A 196 16.77 19.65 -17.61
N LEU A 197 17.47 19.98 -16.53
CA LEU A 197 18.57 19.16 -16.00
C LEU A 197 18.08 17.78 -15.55
N TYR A 198 16.88 17.71 -14.99
CA TYR A 198 16.23 16.45 -14.64
C TYR A 198 15.95 15.60 -15.89
N GLY A 199 15.42 16.20 -16.94
CA GLY A 199 15.21 15.55 -18.24
C GLY A 199 16.51 15.00 -18.82
N GLU A 200 17.58 15.80 -18.85
CA GLU A 200 18.91 15.36 -19.29
C GLU A 200 19.45 14.19 -18.45
N LYS A 201 19.25 14.23 -17.12
CA LYS A 201 19.64 13.15 -16.22
C LYS A 201 18.87 11.86 -16.51
N MET A 202 17.55 11.95 -16.74
CA MET A 202 16.72 10.79 -17.08
C MET A 202 17.09 10.20 -18.45
N GLN A 203 17.41 11.05 -19.42
CA GLN A 203 17.90 10.63 -20.72
C GLN A 203 19.24 9.89 -20.61
N LYS A 204 20.22 10.44 -19.85
CA LYS A 204 21.49 9.76 -19.57
C LYS A 204 21.28 8.42 -18.89
N ARG A 205 20.33 8.30 -17.96
CA ARG A 205 19.99 7.03 -17.29
C ARG A 205 19.41 6.02 -18.30
N LYS A 206 18.55 6.46 -19.21
CA LYS A 206 17.97 5.62 -20.27
C LYS A 206 19.05 5.13 -21.24
N GLU A 207 19.96 6.01 -21.66
CA GLU A 207 21.10 5.66 -22.51
C GLU A 207 22.07 4.69 -21.84
N PHE A 208 22.35 4.90 -20.55
CA PHE A 208 23.12 3.96 -19.74
C PHE A 208 22.47 2.59 -19.69
N ASN A 209 21.17 2.51 -19.40
CA ASN A 209 20.43 1.25 -19.35
C ASN A 209 20.44 0.54 -20.71
N ARG A 210 20.25 1.26 -21.82
CA ARG A 210 20.35 0.73 -23.19
C ARG A 210 21.73 0.18 -23.49
N THR A 211 22.78 0.92 -23.12
CA THR A 211 24.17 0.50 -23.30
C THR A 211 24.47 -0.75 -22.47
N MET A 212 23.99 -0.81 -21.24
CA MET A 212 24.16 -1.98 -20.37
C MET A 212 23.40 -3.19 -20.87
N ALA A 213 22.15 -3.02 -21.34
CA ALA A 213 21.38 -4.07 -21.99
C ALA A 213 22.11 -4.60 -23.23
N TYR A 214 22.57 -3.71 -24.11
CA TYR A 214 23.35 -4.07 -25.30
C TYR A 214 24.63 -4.85 -24.95
N ARG A 215 25.41 -4.37 -23.98
CA ARG A 215 26.62 -5.07 -23.49
C ARG A 215 26.27 -6.43 -22.89
N ARG A 216 25.17 -6.53 -22.15
CA ARG A 216 24.71 -7.78 -21.54
C ARG A 216 24.33 -8.80 -22.62
N VAL A 217 23.59 -8.39 -23.65
CA VAL A 217 23.25 -9.24 -24.80
C VAL A 217 24.52 -9.73 -25.50
N ILE A 218 25.49 -8.84 -25.76
CA ILE A 218 26.80 -9.25 -26.32
C ILE A 218 27.48 -10.31 -25.45
N GLN A 219 27.53 -10.09 -24.14
CA GLN A 219 28.15 -11.06 -23.21
C GLN A 219 27.46 -12.42 -23.26
N ILE A 220 26.12 -12.43 -23.28
CA ILE A 220 25.33 -13.66 -23.37
C ILE A 220 25.63 -14.39 -24.68
N LEU A 221 25.54 -13.71 -25.83
CA LEU A 221 25.80 -14.33 -27.14
C LEU A 221 27.24 -14.82 -27.28
N LYS A 222 28.22 -14.12 -26.69
CA LYS A 222 29.62 -14.58 -26.67
C LYS A 222 29.82 -15.82 -25.80
N ARG A 223 29.18 -15.88 -24.64
CA ARG A 223 29.34 -17.00 -23.70
C ARG A 223 28.52 -18.22 -24.12
N PHE A 224 27.34 -17.97 -24.67
CA PHE A 224 26.32 -18.94 -25.03
C PHE A 224 25.81 -18.65 -26.45
N PRO A 225 26.53 -19.12 -27.49
CA PRO A 225 26.17 -18.84 -28.88
C PRO A 225 24.82 -19.44 -29.30
N ASN A 226 24.38 -20.53 -28.65
CA ASN A 226 23.12 -21.24 -28.94
C ASN A 226 21.93 -20.70 -28.12
N THR A 227 21.98 -19.46 -27.63
CA THR A 227 20.91 -18.89 -26.81
C THR A 227 19.66 -18.60 -27.66
N ASP A 228 18.48 -18.87 -27.10
CA ASP A 228 17.19 -18.56 -27.75
C ASP A 228 17.02 -17.06 -27.99
N ARG A 229 16.96 -16.70 -29.27
CA ARG A 229 16.85 -15.30 -29.72
C ARG A 229 15.52 -14.67 -29.33
N ALA A 230 14.43 -15.43 -29.39
CA ALA A 230 13.09 -14.95 -29.02
C ALA A 230 13.05 -14.50 -27.56
N LEU A 231 13.65 -15.28 -26.66
CA LEU A 231 13.74 -14.98 -25.24
C LEU A 231 14.60 -13.73 -24.96
N LEU A 232 15.65 -13.50 -25.75
CA LEU A 232 16.43 -12.27 -25.63
C LEU A 232 15.65 -11.04 -26.11
N ARG A 233 14.81 -11.14 -27.16
CA ARG A 233 13.97 -10.03 -27.62
C ARG A 233 12.93 -9.65 -26.57
N GLU A 234 12.33 -10.65 -25.92
CA GLU A 234 11.38 -10.44 -24.83
C GLU A 234 12.04 -9.74 -23.62
N LYS A 235 13.22 -10.22 -23.21
CA LYS A 235 13.93 -9.65 -22.05
C LYS A 235 14.56 -8.27 -22.32
N PHE A 236 14.97 -7.99 -23.55
CA PHE A 236 15.66 -6.76 -23.93
C PHE A 236 14.98 -6.08 -25.13
N PRO A 237 13.79 -5.50 -24.97
CA PRO A 237 13.03 -4.92 -26.08
C PRO A 237 13.69 -3.68 -26.69
N ASP A 238 14.52 -2.96 -25.91
CA ASP A 238 15.25 -1.77 -26.38
C ASP A 238 16.45 -2.09 -27.31
N VAL A 239 16.87 -3.36 -27.39
CA VAL A 239 18.10 -3.76 -28.09
C VAL A 239 17.77 -4.53 -29.37
N ASP A 240 18.24 -4.03 -30.50
CA ASP A 240 18.18 -4.74 -31.77
C ASP A 240 19.23 -5.87 -31.81
N ILE A 241 18.76 -7.10 -31.62
CA ILE A 241 19.58 -8.31 -31.52
C ILE A 241 20.22 -8.68 -32.86
N ASP A 242 19.50 -8.46 -33.96
CA ASP A 242 19.98 -8.84 -35.28
C ASP A 242 21.19 -7.96 -35.66
N LYS A 243 21.13 -6.68 -35.28
CA LYS A 243 22.26 -5.75 -35.37
C LYS A 243 23.44 -6.15 -34.48
N VAL A 244 23.18 -6.63 -33.26
CA VAL A 244 24.23 -7.13 -32.35
C VAL A 244 24.94 -8.33 -32.97
N GLU A 245 24.19 -9.31 -33.47
CA GLU A 245 24.73 -10.53 -34.06
C GLU A 245 25.58 -10.22 -35.30
N LYS A 246 25.08 -9.34 -36.17
CA LYS A 246 25.84 -8.84 -37.32
C LYS A 246 27.17 -8.23 -36.88
N THR A 247 27.15 -7.36 -35.87
CA THR A 247 28.35 -6.72 -35.32
C THR A 247 29.33 -7.73 -34.73
N ILE A 248 28.84 -8.80 -34.08
CA ILE A 248 29.69 -9.87 -33.53
C ILE A 248 30.35 -10.66 -34.66
N LYS A 249 29.59 -11.08 -35.68
CA LYS A 249 30.09 -11.82 -36.84
C LYS A 249 31.15 -11.03 -37.60
N GLU A 250 30.90 -9.75 -37.85
CA GLU A 250 31.86 -8.85 -38.51
C GLU A 250 33.17 -8.75 -37.70
N ARG A 251 33.10 -8.61 -36.37
CA ARG A 251 34.30 -8.57 -35.52
C ARG A 251 35.09 -9.87 -35.54
N VAL A 252 34.40 -11.02 -35.60
CA VAL A 252 35.04 -12.33 -35.72
C VAL A 252 35.74 -12.45 -37.07
N TYR A 253 35.07 -12.07 -38.16
CA TYR A 253 35.62 -12.10 -39.52
C TYR A 253 36.88 -11.23 -39.65
N VAL A 254 36.84 -9.99 -39.17
CA VAL A 254 38.01 -9.08 -39.17
C VAL A 254 39.18 -9.67 -38.37
N ALA A 255 38.91 -10.34 -37.24
CA ALA A 255 39.97 -10.96 -36.45
C ALA A 255 40.66 -12.12 -37.17
N TYR A 256 39.95 -12.86 -38.02
CA TYR A 256 40.54 -13.92 -38.85
C TYR A 256 41.38 -13.37 -40.00
N GLU A 257 40.93 -12.31 -40.69
CA GLU A 257 41.69 -11.70 -41.79
C GLU A 257 43.05 -11.15 -41.32
N GLN A 258 43.11 -10.55 -40.13
CA GLN A 258 44.35 -10.05 -39.53
C GLN A 258 45.34 -11.15 -39.11
N GLN A 259 44.90 -12.39 -38.96
CA GLN A 259 45.77 -13.53 -38.65
C GLN A 259 46.28 -14.24 -39.90
N ALA A 260 45.64 -14.00 -41.05
CA ALA A 260 46.01 -14.61 -42.33
C ALA A 260 47.04 -13.77 -43.12
N THR A 261 47.22 -12.50 -42.75
CA THR A 261 48.27 -11.59 -43.23
C THR A 261 49.50 -11.65 -42.35
#